data_AF-A0A519MC75-F1
#
_entry.id   AF-A0A519MC75-F1
#
_cell.length_a   1.000
_cell.length_b   1.000
_cell.length_c   1.000
_cell.angle_alpha   90.00
_cell.angle_beta   90.00
_cell.angle_gamma   90.00
#
_symmetry.space_group_name_H-M   'P 1'
#
loop_
_entity.id
_entity.type
_entity.pdbx_description
1 polymer ?
#
loop_
_entity_poly.entity_id
_entity_poly.type
_entity_poly.pdbx_seq_one_letter_code
_entity_poly.pdbx_strand_id
1 'polypeptide(L)'
;MSPVIDLEAERQEILRQYRRLLRTAKPYLQSGDTKLIKKAFNQSLEAHKDMRRKSGEPYILHPLAVAQIAVEEIGLGTTSIVAALLHDVVEDTPTEISDVERDFGPKVARIVDGLTKISGVFEQGTSEQAENFRKMLLTLSEDVRVILIKLADRLHNMRTLDSMPRHKQLKIASETIYLYAPLAHRLGLYAIKTELEDLHLKYTDTE
;
A
#
# COMPACT_ATOMS: atom_id res chain seq x y z
N MET A 1 0.17 -9.01 -30.59
CA MET A 1 -0.66 -10.12 -30.09
C MET A 1 -0.76 -9.93 -28.60
N SER A 2 -1.95 -9.59 -28.08
CA SER A 2 -2.12 -9.44 -26.62
C SER A 2 -1.77 -10.77 -25.96
N PRO A 3 -1.01 -10.78 -24.86
CA PRO A 3 -0.66 -12.01 -24.17
C PRO A 3 -1.93 -12.78 -23.80
N VAL A 4 -1.93 -14.09 -24.01
CA VAL A 4 -3.04 -14.96 -23.62
C VAL A 4 -3.07 -14.98 -22.09
N ILE A 5 -4.13 -14.42 -21.52
CA ILE A 5 -4.32 -14.33 -20.08
C ILE A 5 -4.88 -15.66 -19.59
N ASP A 6 -4.14 -16.36 -18.73
CA ASP A 6 -4.61 -17.55 -18.03
C ASP A 6 -5.32 -17.13 -16.73
N LEU A 7 -6.65 -17.00 -16.83
CA LEU A 7 -7.49 -16.57 -15.71
C LEU A 7 -7.50 -17.58 -14.55
N GLU A 8 -7.29 -18.86 -14.81
CA GLU A 8 -7.25 -19.87 -13.75
C GLU A 8 -5.93 -19.75 -12.98
N ALA A 9 -4.80 -19.58 -13.67
CA ALA A 9 -3.52 -19.31 -13.04
C ALA A 9 -3.55 -18.03 -12.18
N GLU A 10 -4.15 -16.94 -12.69
CA GLU A 10 -4.33 -15.69 -11.93
C GLU A 10 -5.18 -15.90 -10.67
N ARG A 11 -6.28 -16.66 -10.78
CA ARG A 11 -7.12 -16.98 -9.63
C ARG A 11 -6.36 -17.79 -8.58
N GLN A 12 -5.56 -18.77 -8.99
CA GLN A 12 -4.73 -19.55 -8.08
C GLN A 12 -3.65 -18.69 -7.40
N GLU A 13 -3.06 -17.74 -8.13
CA GLU A 13 -2.11 -16.75 -7.59
C GLU A 13 -2.76 -15.91 -6.48
N ILE A 14 -3.90 -15.29 -6.78
CA ILE A 14 -4.63 -14.43 -5.85
C ILE A 14 -4.97 -15.21 -4.57
N LEU A 15 -5.49 -16.42 -4.71
CA LEU A 15 -5.82 -17.28 -3.57
C LEU A 15 -4.58 -17.68 -2.78
N ARG A 16 -3.44 -17.90 -3.44
CA ARG A 16 -2.17 -18.22 -2.76
C ARG A 16 -1.69 -17.04 -1.91
N GLN A 17 -1.68 -15.83 -2.46
CA GLN A 17 -1.29 -14.62 -1.74
C GLN A 17 -2.25 -14.32 -0.59
N TYR A 18 -3.56 -14.43 -0.81
CA TYR A 18 -4.56 -14.26 0.25
C TYR A 18 -4.40 -15.26 1.39
N ARG A 19 -4.14 -16.55 1.09
CA ARG A 19 -3.88 -17.57 2.12
C ARG A 19 -2.58 -17.32 2.87
N ARG A 20 -1.54 -16.79 2.20
CA ARG A 20 -0.29 -16.36 2.85
C ARG A 20 -0.58 -15.24 3.85
N LEU A 21 -1.32 -14.21 3.44
CA LEU A 21 -1.72 -13.10 4.31
C LEU A 21 -2.44 -13.59 5.57
N LEU A 22 -3.43 -14.46 5.43
CA LEU A 22 -4.15 -15.01 6.58
C LEU A 22 -3.24 -15.82 7.53
N ARG A 23 -2.26 -16.55 6.97
CA ARG A 23 -1.31 -17.33 7.77
C ARG A 23 -0.39 -16.43 8.56
N THR A 24 0.17 -15.40 7.94
CA THR A 24 1.04 -14.41 8.59
C THR A 24 0.26 -13.58 9.61
N ALA A 25 -0.99 -13.26 9.34
CA ALA A 25 -1.83 -12.49 10.25
C ALA A 25 -2.29 -13.27 11.48
N LYS A 26 -2.33 -14.61 11.42
CA LYS A 26 -2.86 -15.49 12.47
C LYS A 26 -2.44 -15.13 13.90
N PRO A 27 -1.17 -14.78 14.21
CA PRO A 27 -0.75 -14.40 15.57
C PRO A 27 -1.42 -13.13 16.10
N TYR A 28 -1.92 -12.27 15.22
CA TYR A 28 -2.52 -10.97 15.55
C TYR A 28 -4.05 -10.98 15.53
N LEU A 29 -4.68 -12.08 15.08
CA LEU A 29 -6.14 -12.14 14.88
C LEU A 29 -6.88 -12.43 16.19
N GLN A 30 -7.95 -11.67 16.41
CA GLN A 30 -8.99 -11.95 17.40
C GLN A 30 -10.20 -12.64 16.75
N SER A 31 -11.15 -13.05 17.60
CA SER A 31 -12.40 -13.66 17.12
C SER A 31 -13.16 -12.68 16.21
N GLY A 32 -13.43 -13.10 14.98
CA GLY A 32 -14.13 -12.28 13.97
C GLY A 32 -13.22 -11.55 13.00
N ASP A 33 -11.93 -11.39 13.29
CA ASP A 33 -10.99 -10.64 12.43
C ASP A 33 -10.82 -11.27 11.04
N THR A 34 -10.76 -12.59 10.96
CA THR A 34 -10.71 -13.31 9.68
C THR A 34 -11.91 -12.98 8.78
N LYS A 35 -13.10 -12.74 9.37
CA LYS A 35 -14.28 -12.35 8.60
C LYS A 35 -14.15 -10.93 8.07
N LEU A 36 -13.60 -10.00 8.87
CA LEU A 36 -13.33 -8.63 8.42
C LEU A 36 -12.30 -8.59 7.29
N ILE A 37 -11.19 -9.31 7.43
CA ILE A 37 -10.16 -9.41 6.39
C ILE A 37 -10.73 -10.02 5.11
N LYS A 38 -11.56 -11.07 5.23
CA LYS A 38 -12.25 -11.67 4.07
C LYS A 38 -13.19 -10.69 3.39
N LYS A 39 -13.97 -9.91 4.16
CA LYS A 39 -14.87 -8.89 3.62
C LYS A 39 -14.08 -7.82 2.85
N ALA A 40 -13.00 -7.32 3.44
CA ALA A 40 -12.14 -6.31 2.80
C ALA A 40 -11.46 -6.84 1.53
N PHE A 41 -10.95 -8.07 1.57
CA PHE A 41 -10.37 -8.74 0.40
C PHE A 41 -11.39 -8.86 -0.74
N ASN A 42 -12.61 -9.32 -0.45
CA ASN A 42 -13.65 -9.46 -1.47
C ASN A 42 -14.05 -8.10 -2.08
N GLN A 43 -14.13 -7.06 -1.25
CA GLN A 43 -14.45 -5.71 -1.72
C GLN A 43 -13.33 -5.17 -2.61
N SER A 44 -12.07 -5.32 -2.21
CA SER A 44 -10.90 -4.94 -3.02
C SER A 44 -10.84 -5.73 -4.34
N LEU A 45 -11.11 -7.04 -4.29
CA LEU A 45 -11.14 -7.89 -5.48
C LEU A 45 -12.21 -7.45 -6.48
N GLU A 46 -13.41 -7.12 -6.00
CA GLU A 46 -14.52 -6.66 -6.84
C GLU A 46 -14.25 -5.26 -7.40
N ALA A 47 -13.78 -4.34 -6.56
CA ALA A 47 -13.43 -2.96 -6.91
C ALA A 47 -12.41 -2.91 -8.06
N HIS A 48 -11.42 -3.81 -8.03
CA HIS A 48 -10.31 -3.82 -8.97
C HIS A 48 -10.40 -4.94 -10.02
N LYS A 49 -11.56 -5.59 -10.21
CA LYS A 49 -11.71 -6.77 -11.07
C LYS A 49 -11.33 -6.53 -12.54
N ASP A 50 -11.59 -5.32 -13.04
CA ASP A 50 -11.33 -4.90 -14.41
C ASP A 50 -10.02 -4.10 -14.54
N MET A 51 -9.28 -3.94 -13.43
CA MET A 51 -8.06 -3.16 -13.36
C MET A 51 -6.81 -4.06 -13.43
N ARG A 52 -5.80 -3.57 -14.15
CA ARG A 52 -4.48 -4.22 -14.27
C ARG A 52 -3.36 -3.23 -14.03
N ARG A 53 -2.26 -3.70 -13.45
CA ARG A 53 -1.02 -2.92 -13.31
C ARG A 53 -0.37 -2.74 -14.69
N LYS A 54 0.63 -1.85 -14.76
CA LYS A 54 1.43 -1.66 -16.00
C LYS A 54 2.23 -2.89 -16.40
N SER A 55 2.58 -3.76 -15.44
CA SER A 55 3.15 -5.09 -15.65
C SER A 55 2.20 -6.06 -16.35
N GLY A 56 0.89 -5.78 -16.35
CA GLY A 56 -0.17 -6.65 -16.88
C GLY A 56 -0.83 -7.53 -15.83
N GLU A 57 -0.34 -7.56 -14.59
CA GLU A 57 -0.91 -8.39 -13.51
C GLU A 57 -2.24 -7.82 -12.97
N PRO A 58 -3.10 -8.67 -12.38
CA PRO A 58 -4.33 -8.23 -11.71
C PRO A 58 -4.02 -7.23 -10.59
N TYR A 59 -4.75 -6.10 -10.57
CA TYR A 59 -4.44 -5.01 -9.64
C TYR A 59 -4.55 -5.42 -8.17
N ILE A 60 -5.47 -6.33 -7.82
CA ILE A 60 -5.67 -6.88 -6.46
C ILE A 60 -4.39 -7.45 -5.82
N LEU A 61 -3.41 -7.87 -6.62
CA LEU A 61 -2.13 -8.35 -6.09
C LEU A 61 -1.37 -7.25 -5.34
N HIS A 62 -1.55 -5.98 -5.72
CA HIS A 62 -0.92 -4.86 -5.03
C HIS A 62 -1.49 -4.64 -3.62
N PRO A 63 -2.81 -4.42 -3.39
CA PRO A 63 -3.36 -4.33 -2.03
C PRO A 63 -3.04 -5.54 -1.15
N LEU A 64 -3.01 -6.76 -1.73
CA LEU A 64 -2.59 -7.97 -1.02
C LEU A 64 -1.13 -7.89 -0.55
N ALA A 65 -0.23 -7.43 -1.41
CA ALA A 65 1.18 -7.29 -1.09
C ALA A 65 1.43 -6.16 -0.06
N VAL A 66 0.71 -5.04 -0.16
CA VAL A 66 0.77 -3.97 0.85
C VAL A 66 0.29 -4.48 2.21
N ALA A 67 -0.82 -5.21 2.25
CA ALA A 67 -1.31 -5.84 3.47
C ALA A 67 -0.32 -6.88 4.02
N GLN A 68 0.37 -7.63 3.15
CA GLN A 68 1.41 -8.58 3.55
C GLN A 68 2.60 -7.88 4.20
N ILE A 69 3.12 -6.80 3.58
CA ILE A 69 4.22 -6.00 4.14
C ILE A 69 3.81 -5.40 5.49
N ALA A 70 2.58 -4.86 5.58
CA ALA A 70 2.05 -4.26 6.79
C ALA A 70 2.06 -5.24 7.98
N VAL A 71 1.72 -6.51 7.77
CA VAL A 71 1.72 -7.52 8.85
C VAL A 71 3.06 -8.19 9.06
N GLU A 72 3.81 -8.50 8.00
CA GLU A 72 5.03 -9.31 8.06
C GLU A 72 6.26 -8.49 8.44
N GLU A 73 6.41 -7.30 7.83
CA GLU A 73 7.63 -6.50 7.94
C GLU A 73 7.48 -5.37 8.95
N ILE A 74 6.26 -4.85 9.14
CA ILE A 74 5.97 -3.77 10.09
C ILE A 74 5.34 -4.31 11.38
N GLY A 75 4.64 -5.46 11.33
CA GLY A 75 4.01 -6.07 12.51
C GLY A 75 2.65 -5.47 12.87
N LEU A 76 1.90 -4.95 11.90
CA LEU A 76 0.57 -4.38 12.12
C LEU A 76 -0.53 -5.44 12.22
N GLY A 77 -1.56 -5.15 13.02
CA GLY A 77 -2.71 -6.04 13.22
C GLY A 77 -3.88 -5.83 12.24
N THR A 78 -4.99 -6.49 12.54
CA THR A 78 -6.20 -6.60 11.68
C THR A 78 -6.69 -5.28 11.09
N THR A 79 -6.80 -4.21 11.90
CA THR A 79 -7.31 -2.91 11.40
C THR A 79 -6.44 -2.36 10.27
N SER A 80 -5.12 -2.49 10.38
CA SER A 80 -4.20 -2.02 9.34
C SER A 80 -4.22 -2.92 8.12
N ILE A 81 -4.37 -4.24 8.30
CA ILE A 81 -4.54 -5.19 7.18
C ILE A 81 -5.78 -4.83 6.38
N VAL A 82 -6.90 -4.59 7.05
CA VAL A 82 -8.16 -4.18 6.40
C VAL A 82 -7.98 -2.85 5.67
N ALA A 83 -7.39 -1.84 6.33
CA ALA A 83 -7.14 -0.55 5.69
C ALA A 83 -6.19 -0.67 4.48
N ALA A 84 -5.14 -1.48 4.55
CA ALA A 84 -4.23 -1.74 3.44
C ALA A 84 -4.93 -2.43 2.25
N LEU A 85 -5.87 -3.34 2.49
CA LEU A 85 -6.65 -3.95 1.42
C LEU A 85 -7.61 -2.95 0.73
N LEU A 86 -8.02 -1.90 1.44
CA LEU A 86 -9.00 -0.92 0.99
C LEU A 86 -8.41 0.41 0.54
N HIS A 87 -7.09 0.62 0.68
CA HIS A 87 -6.49 1.96 0.52
C HIS A 87 -6.73 2.57 -0.87
N ASP A 88 -6.59 1.76 -1.92
CA ASP A 88 -6.86 2.18 -3.30
C ASP A 88 -8.33 2.04 -3.71
N VAL A 89 -9.16 1.36 -2.91
CA VAL A 89 -10.58 1.17 -3.26
C VAL A 89 -11.32 2.51 -3.25
N VAL A 90 -11.05 3.35 -2.25
CA VAL A 90 -11.67 4.68 -2.17
C VAL A 90 -11.04 5.65 -3.16
N GLU A 91 -9.75 5.48 -3.48
CA GLU A 91 -9.06 6.33 -4.46
C GLU A 91 -9.53 6.05 -5.90
N ASP A 92 -9.72 4.78 -6.27
CA ASP A 92 -9.93 4.37 -7.66
C ASP A 92 -11.39 4.03 -8.03
N THR A 93 -12.31 3.98 -7.06
CA THR A 93 -13.70 3.56 -7.29
C THR A 93 -14.72 4.52 -6.70
N PRO A 94 -16.01 4.41 -7.08
CA PRO A 94 -17.09 5.23 -6.49
C PRO A 94 -17.39 4.96 -5.00
N THR A 95 -16.59 4.13 -4.32
CA THR A 95 -16.78 3.80 -2.90
C THR A 95 -16.50 5.03 -2.04
N GLU A 96 -17.42 5.40 -1.15
CA GLU A 96 -17.22 6.52 -0.24
C GLU A 96 -16.60 6.09 1.10
N ILE A 97 -15.96 7.02 1.81
CA ILE A 97 -15.50 6.79 3.20
C ILE A 97 -16.66 6.41 4.12
N SER A 98 -17.87 6.92 3.85
CA SER A 98 -19.10 6.59 4.58
C SER A 98 -19.47 5.09 4.46
N ASP A 99 -19.22 4.48 3.29
CA ASP A 99 -19.38 3.05 3.07
C ASP A 99 -18.37 2.25 3.90
N VAL A 100 -17.10 2.67 3.89
CA VAL A 100 -16.04 2.03 4.68
C VAL A 100 -16.36 2.08 6.17
N GLU A 101 -16.87 3.21 6.67
CA GLU A 101 -17.28 3.35 8.06
C GLU A 101 -18.43 2.42 8.43
N ARG A 102 -19.47 2.36 7.58
CA ARG A 102 -20.60 1.43 7.78
C ARG A 102 -20.14 -0.02 7.80
N ASP A 103 -19.21 -0.37 6.90
CA ASP A 103 -18.86 -1.76 6.64
C ASP A 103 -17.73 -2.32 7.53
N PHE A 104 -16.83 -1.46 8.02
CA PHE A 104 -15.63 -1.84 8.80
C PHE A 104 -15.41 -1.00 10.07
N GLY A 105 -16.25 0.01 10.28
CA GLY A 105 -16.24 0.85 11.48
C GLY A 105 -15.36 2.10 11.36
N PRO A 106 -15.50 3.02 12.33
CA PRO A 106 -14.92 4.37 12.28
C PRO A 106 -13.39 4.39 12.37
N LYS A 107 -12.76 3.32 12.87
CA LYS A 107 -11.29 3.23 12.94
C LYS A 107 -10.67 2.96 11.58
N VAL A 108 -11.25 2.04 10.81
CA VAL A 108 -10.77 1.73 9.45
C VAL A 108 -11.03 2.92 8.53
N ALA A 109 -12.22 3.50 8.59
CA ALA A 109 -12.59 4.66 7.77
C ALA A 109 -11.63 5.85 7.97
N ARG A 110 -11.27 6.18 9.22
CA ARG A 110 -10.29 7.23 9.51
C ARG A 110 -8.90 6.97 8.92
N ILE A 111 -8.44 5.72 8.95
CA ILE A 111 -7.15 5.36 8.37
C ILE A 111 -7.20 5.49 6.85
N VAL A 112 -8.25 4.96 6.21
CA VAL A 112 -8.41 5.02 4.75
C VAL A 112 -8.55 6.47 4.27
N ASP A 113 -9.35 7.29 4.95
CA ASP A 113 -9.47 8.74 4.68
C ASP A 113 -8.11 9.46 4.80
N GLY A 114 -7.33 9.11 5.83
CA GLY A 114 -5.97 9.60 6.00
C GLY A 114 -5.03 9.22 4.85
N LEU A 115 -5.14 7.99 4.33
CA LEU A 115 -4.34 7.52 3.19
C LEU A 115 -4.67 8.31 1.92
N THR A 116 -5.96 8.46 1.59
CA THR A 116 -6.46 9.21 0.41
C THR A 116 -6.00 10.67 0.41
N LYS A 117 -6.10 11.34 1.57
CA LYS A 117 -5.67 12.75 1.69
C LYS A 117 -4.18 12.93 1.50
N ILE A 118 -3.38 11.99 1.98
CA ILE A 118 -1.92 12.04 1.86
C ILE A 118 -1.52 11.86 0.39
N SER A 119 -2.11 10.90 -0.33
CA SER A 119 -1.82 10.65 -1.75
C SER A 119 -1.94 11.93 -2.60
N GLY A 120 -3.00 12.73 -2.40
CA GLY A 120 -3.21 13.99 -3.13
C GLY A 120 -2.15 15.08 -2.89
N VAL A 121 -1.50 15.11 -1.73
CA VAL A 121 -0.42 16.10 -1.43
C VAL A 121 0.86 15.78 -2.20
N PHE A 122 1.17 14.49 -2.39
CA PHE A 122 2.37 14.05 -3.10
C PHE A 122 2.31 14.32 -4.61
N GLU A 123 1.12 14.33 -5.19
CA GLU A 123 0.97 14.55 -6.64
C GLU A 123 1.23 15.98 -7.08
N GLN A 124 1.05 16.97 -6.19
CA GLN A 124 1.11 18.41 -6.53
C GLN A 124 2.53 19.02 -6.58
N GLY A 125 3.56 18.28 -6.14
CA GLY A 125 4.95 18.44 -6.61
C GLY A 125 5.72 19.77 -6.41
N THR A 126 5.70 20.42 -5.24
CA THR A 126 6.60 21.56 -4.92
C THR A 126 7.53 21.29 -3.73
N SER A 127 8.69 21.97 -3.67
CA SER A 127 9.63 21.89 -2.55
C SER A 127 9.03 22.37 -1.22
N GLU A 128 8.14 23.36 -1.27
CA GLU A 128 7.36 23.81 -0.12
C GLU A 128 6.37 22.74 0.38
N GLN A 129 5.78 21.94 -0.52
CA GLN A 129 4.90 20.83 -0.11
C GLN A 129 5.67 19.73 0.60
N ALA A 130 6.94 19.50 0.25
CA ALA A 130 7.79 18.56 0.97
C ALA A 130 8.12 19.04 2.40
N GLU A 131 8.35 20.35 2.60
CA GLU A 131 8.52 20.95 3.93
C GLU A 131 7.20 21.02 4.72
N ASN A 132 6.07 21.28 4.06
CA ASN A 132 4.74 21.20 4.68
C ASN A 132 4.37 19.75 5.04
N PHE A 133 4.75 18.77 4.23
CA PHE A 133 4.62 17.35 4.54
C PHE A 133 5.52 16.95 5.71
N ARG A 134 6.74 17.50 5.80
CA ARG A 134 7.62 17.33 6.97
C ARG A 134 6.96 17.86 8.26
N LYS A 135 6.30 19.01 8.19
CA LYS A 135 5.51 19.60 9.29
C LYS A 135 4.25 18.78 9.61
N MET A 136 3.57 18.23 8.60
CA MET A 136 2.39 17.37 8.74
C MET A 136 2.74 15.99 9.34
N LEU A 137 3.89 15.42 8.96
CA LEU A 137 4.47 14.21 9.56
C LEU A 137 4.91 14.44 11.02
N LEU A 138 5.44 15.63 11.33
CA LEU A 138 5.82 16.03 12.69
C LEU A 138 4.60 16.26 13.59
N THR A 139 3.44 16.58 13.02
CA THR A 139 2.18 16.69 13.76
C THR A 139 1.48 15.34 13.95
N LEU A 140 1.99 14.27 13.31
CA LEU A 140 1.49 12.90 13.30
C LEU A 140 -0.01 12.86 12.99
N SER A 141 -0.36 12.30 11.82
CA SER A 141 -1.70 11.74 11.59
C SER A 141 -2.22 11.18 12.92
N GLU A 142 -3.43 11.58 13.35
CA GLU A 142 -4.02 11.16 14.62
C GLU A 142 -3.92 9.64 14.85
N ASP A 143 -3.69 8.89 13.76
CA ASP A 143 -3.28 7.51 13.74
C ASP A 143 -1.95 7.27 12.99
N VAL A 144 -0.91 6.79 13.70
CA VAL A 144 0.40 6.41 13.13
C VAL A 144 0.30 5.32 12.06
N ARG A 145 -0.77 4.51 12.08
CA ARG A 145 -0.98 3.40 11.12
C ARG A 145 -1.10 3.90 9.68
N VAL A 146 -1.59 5.12 9.46
CA VAL A 146 -1.68 5.74 8.14
C VAL A 146 -0.29 5.83 7.49
N ILE A 147 0.68 6.35 8.24
CA ILE A 147 2.06 6.50 7.75
C ILE A 147 2.71 5.14 7.50
N LEU A 148 2.49 4.19 8.41
CA LEU A 148 3.06 2.85 8.31
C LEU A 148 2.51 2.08 7.09
N ILE A 149 1.22 2.21 6.80
CA ILE A 149 0.62 1.63 5.59
C ILE A 149 1.17 2.33 4.34
N LYS A 150 1.36 3.65 4.35
CA LYS A 150 1.93 4.35 3.20
C LYS A 150 3.39 3.98 2.93
N LEU A 151 4.16 3.66 3.98
CA LEU A 151 5.49 3.07 3.83
C LEU A 151 5.44 1.68 3.19
N ALA A 152 4.48 0.84 3.59
CA ALA A 152 4.27 -0.48 2.98
C ALA A 152 3.89 -0.37 1.49
N ASP A 153 2.98 0.54 1.16
CA ASP A 153 2.61 0.88 -0.23
C ASP A 153 3.84 1.32 -1.03
N ARG A 154 4.60 2.32 -0.53
CA ARG A 154 5.80 2.80 -1.21
C ARG A 154 6.84 1.70 -1.43
N LEU A 155 7.07 0.84 -0.43
CA LEU A 155 8.00 -0.28 -0.55
C LEU A 155 7.57 -1.24 -1.66
N HIS A 156 6.29 -1.62 -1.71
CA HIS A 156 5.79 -2.45 -2.79
C HIS A 156 5.94 -1.79 -4.17
N ASN A 157 5.68 -0.48 -4.27
CA ASN A 157 5.85 0.25 -5.52
C ASN A 157 7.31 0.30 -5.97
N MET A 158 8.27 0.45 -5.06
CA MET A 158 9.70 0.37 -5.38
C MET A 158 10.12 -1.05 -5.82
N ARG A 159 9.58 -2.10 -5.18
CA ARG A 159 9.81 -3.51 -5.56
C ARG A 159 9.28 -3.86 -6.96
N THR A 160 8.28 -3.14 -7.46
CA THR A 160 7.59 -3.41 -8.75
C THR A 160 7.78 -2.32 -9.81
N LEU A 161 8.76 -1.44 -9.61
CA LEU A 161 8.94 -0.22 -10.41
C LEU A 161 9.50 -0.47 -11.82
N ASP A 162 10.04 -1.67 -12.09
CA ASP A 162 10.64 -2.05 -13.39
C ASP A 162 9.68 -1.87 -14.58
N SER A 163 8.37 -2.05 -14.36
CA SER A 163 7.34 -1.91 -15.40
C SER A 163 6.99 -0.47 -15.77
N MET A 164 7.53 0.51 -15.04
CA MET A 164 7.20 1.93 -15.21
C MET A 164 8.16 2.63 -16.18
N PRO A 165 7.70 3.66 -16.92
CA PRO A 165 8.60 4.48 -17.76
C PRO A 165 9.68 5.17 -16.93
N ARG A 166 10.88 5.34 -17.50
CA ARG A 166 12.07 5.90 -16.82
C ARG A 166 11.81 7.18 -16.03
N HIS A 167 11.08 8.13 -16.60
CA HIS A 167 10.75 9.39 -15.91
C HIS A 167 9.92 9.17 -14.64
N LYS A 168 9.00 8.19 -14.63
CA LYS A 168 8.23 7.82 -13.43
C LYS A 168 9.10 7.05 -12.43
N GLN A 169 9.98 6.17 -12.90
CA GLN A 169 10.92 5.47 -12.03
C GLN A 169 11.78 6.47 -11.25
N LEU A 170 12.38 7.44 -11.95
CA LEU A 170 13.20 8.49 -11.32
C LEU A 170 12.38 9.34 -10.34
N LYS A 171 11.17 9.78 -10.73
CA LYS A 171 10.28 10.55 -9.82
C LYS A 171 10.00 9.77 -8.52
N ILE A 172 9.56 8.51 -8.65
CA ILE A 172 9.21 7.66 -7.50
C ILE A 172 10.44 7.36 -6.64
N ALA A 173 11.60 7.11 -7.25
CA ALA A 173 12.85 6.86 -6.54
C ALA A 173 13.34 8.12 -5.79
N SER A 174 13.22 9.32 -6.38
CA SER A 174 13.57 10.59 -5.73
C SER A 174 12.67 10.89 -4.54
N GLU A 175 11.35 10.70 -4.68
CA GLU A 175 10.42 10.82 -3.53
C GLU A 175 10.76 9.84 -2.42
N THR A 176 11.11 8.60 -2.80
CA THR A 176 11.46 7.54 -1.85
C THR A 176 12.63 7.91 -0.96
N ILE A 177 13.75 8.34 -1.55
CA ILE A 177 14.94 8.69 -0.77
C ILE A 177 14.76 9.99 0.02
N TYR A 178 14.01 10.96 -0.51
CA TYR A 178 13.85 12.26 0.13
C TYR A 178 12.84 12.23 1.28
N LEU A 179 11.80 11.40 1.19
CA LEU A 179 10.66 11.42 2.12
C LEU A 179 10.51 10.11 2.89
N TYR A 180 10.47 8.98 2.19
CA TYR A 180 10.07 7.70 2.78
C TYR A 180 11.20 7.01 3.55
N ALA A 181 12.44 7.01 3.02
CA ALA A 181 13.57 6.43 3.73
C ALA A 181 13.89 7.15 5.07
N PRO A 182 13.94 8.50 5.13
CA PRO A 182 14.11 9.22 6.41
C PRO A 182 12.95 8.97 7.39
N LEU A 183 11.74 8.76 6.88
CA LEU A 183 10.57 8.45 7.70
C LEU A 183 10.64 7.05 8.30
N ALA A 184 11.01 6.04 7.49
CA ALA A 184 11.26 4.68 7.95
C ALA A 184 12.32 4.66 9.05
N HIS A 185 13.42 5.42 8.87
CA HIS A 185 14.47 5.59 9.89
C HIS A 185 13.93 6.17 11.20
N ARG A 186 13.15 7.26 11.14
CA ARG A 186 12.55 7.88 12.34
C ARG A 186 11.60 6.96 13.10
N LEU A 187 10.96 6.03 12.40
CA LEU A 187 10.04 5.03 12.98
C LEU A 187 10.75 3.74 13.40
N GLY A 188 12.09 3.66 13.28
CA GLY A 188 12.88 2.49 13.65
C GLY A 188 12.76 1.31 12.67
N LEU A 189 12.20 1.52 11.48
CA LEU A 189 12.02 0.51 10.43
C LEU A 189 13.28 0.41 9.56
N TYR A 190 14.41 0.05 10.17
CA TYR A 190 15.72 0.08 9.51
C TYR A 190 15.83 -0.86 8.31
N ALA A 191 15.23 -2.05 8.37
CA ALA A 191 15.22 -2.99 7.25
C ALA A 191 14.52 -2.40 6.02
N ILE A 192 13.33 -1.82 6.22
CA ILE A 192 12.58 -1.12 5.15
C ILE A 192 13.38 0.07 4.63
N LYS A 193 14.00 0.86 5.52
CA LYS A 193 14.85 2.00 5.13
C LYS A 193 15.98 1.56 4.21
N THR A 194 16.75 0.54 4.60
CA THR A 194 17.86 0.01 3.79
C THR A 194 17.37 -0.49 2.44
N GLU A 195 16.27 -1.24 2.40
CA GLU A 195 15.74 -1.73 1.12
C GLU A 195 15.26 -0.61 0.21
N LEU A 196 14.63 0.44 0.75
CA LEU A 196 14.25 1.61 -0.03
C LEU A 196 15.47 2.36 -0.60
N GLU A 197 16.58 2.41 0.13
CA GLU A 197 17.85 2.99 -0.32
C GLU A 197 18.48 2.15 -1.44
N ASP A 198 18.51 0.82 -1.28
CA ASP A 198 19.04 -0.10 -2.29
C ASP A 198 18.21 -0.07 -3.57
N LEU A 199 16.87 -0.07 -3.45
CA LEU A 199 15.96 0.06 -4.58
C LEU A 199 16.10 1.44 -5.23
N HIS A 200 16.31 2.51 -4.47
CA HIS A 200 16.61 3.82 -5.04
C HIS A 200 17.86 3.76 -5.92
N LEU A 201 18.97 3.22 -5.41
CA LEU A 201 20.23 3.08 -6.15
C LEU A 201 20.04 2.24 -7.42
N LYS A 202 19.33 1.10 -7.35
CA LYS A 202 18.99 0.27 -8.52
C LYS A 202 18.38 1.09 -9.66
N TYR A 203 17.53 2.08 -9.34
CA TYR A 203 16.87 2.89 -10.36
C TYR A 203 17.59 4.22 -10.66
N THR A 204 18.48 4.74 -9.82
CA THR A 204 19.17 6.01 -10.11
C THR A 204 20.57 5.83 -10.65
N ASP A 205 21.25 4.75 -10.28
CA ASP A 205 22.59 4.43 -10.71
C ASP A 205 22.54 3.45 -11.88
N THR A 206 22.87 3.93 -13.08
CA THR A 206 22.84 3.15 -14.33
C THR A 206 24.20 3.15 -15.01
N GLU A 207 25.27 3.01 -14.22
CA GLU A 207 26.59 2.61 -14.72
C GLU A 207 26.74 1.09 -14.84
#